data_AF-A0A951Z4Y8-F1
#
_entry.id   AF-A0A951Z4Y8-F1
#
_cell.length_a   1.000
_cell.length_b   1.000
_cell.length_c   1.000
_cell.angle_alpha   90.00
_cell.angle_beta   90.00
_cell.angle_gamma   90.00
#
_symmetry.space_group_name_H-M   'P 1'
#
loop_
_entity.id
_entity.type
_entity.pdbx_description
1 polymer ?
#
loop_
_entity_poly.entity_id
_entity_poly.type
_entity_poly.pdbx_seq_one_letter_code
_entity_poly.pdbx_strand_id
1 'polypeptide(L)'
;MLDAPRNLTHVLEIAPPAHPGPKLEVRGTVTKADGKTPASGVTIYFHHTDARGLYPPGESPSGWTRWHGTLRGWLKTNAQGQYVLRTTRPAPYPGGTEPAHIHAYGLAPGSRTGFFFPDILFEGDPLINRAYWDRVGRFGTRPYDGMRVRKDAKGVLSGRWDFKMPR
;
A
#
# COMPACT_ATOMS: atom_id res chain seq x y z
N MET A 1 13.59 5.82 -9.58
CA MET A 1 12.86 4.54 -9.43
C MET A 1 13.48 3.56 -10.38
N LEU A 2 14.09 2.49 -9.88
CA LEU A 2 15.00 1.67 -10.69
C LEU A 2 14.26 0.69 -11.63
N ASP A 3 12.95 0.45 -11.44
CA ASP A 3 12.17 -0.51 -12.24
C ASP A 3 10.71 -0.08 -12.54
N ALA A 4 10.34 1.19 -12.31
CA ALA A 4 8.98 1.66 -12.61
C ALA A 4 8.73 1.74 -14.15
N PRO A 5 7.55 1.31 -14.64
CA PRO A 5 7.17 1.51 -16.04
C PRO A 5 7.22 3.00 -16.46
N ARG A 6 7.55 3.26 -17.73
CA ARG A 6 7.61 4.64 -18.27
C ARG A 6 6.27 5.36 -18.21
N ASN A 7 5.19 4.62 -18.48
CA ASN A 7 3.82 5.14 -18.52
C ASN A 7 3.07 4.60 -17.32
N LEU A 8 2.85 5.47 -16.33
CA LEU A 8 2.06 5.17 -15.15
C LEU A 8 0.70 5.86 -15.25
N THR A 9 -0.34 5.15 -14.82
CA THR A 9 -1.67 5.74 -14.65
C THR A 9 -1.99 5.84 -13.17
N HIS A 10 -3.11 6.48 -12.81
CA HIS A 10 -3.59 6.52 -11.44
C HIS A 10 -4.23 5.20 -10.97
N VAL A 11 -4.35 4.22 -11.87
CA VAL A 11 -4.85 2.88 -11.59
C VAL A 11 -3.69 1.90 -11.67
N LEU A 12 -3.46 1.16 -10.59
CA LEU A 12 -2.57 0.00 -10.57
C LEU A 12 -3.41 -1.26 -10.39
N GLU A 13 -3.20 -2.23 -11.28
CA GLU A 13 -3.72 -3.58 -11.13
C GLU A 13 -2.57 -4.55 -10.94
N ILE A 14 -2.57 -5.23 -9.80
CA ILE A 14 -1.60 -6.27 -9.46
C ILE A 14 -2.34 -7.60 -9.60
N ALA A 15 -1.82 -8.47 -10.46
CA ALA A 15 -2.39 -9.79 -10.66
C ALA A 15 -2.34 -10.62 -9.36
N PRO A 16 -3.35 -11.48 -9.12
CA PRO A 16 -3.34 -12.36 -7.95
C PRO A 16 -2.12 -13.30 -7.97
N PRO A 17 -1.53 -13.60 -6.79
CA PRO A 17 -0.46 -14.58 -6.66
C PRO A 17 -1.02 -16.01 -6.70
N ALA A 18 -0.14 -17.02 -6.61
CA ALA A 18 -0.55 -18.42 -6.48
C ALA A 18 -1.42 -18.71 -5.23
N HIS A 19 -1.23 -17.95 -4.15
CA HIS A 19 -2.04 -18.03 -2.93
C HIS A 19 -2.81 -16.72 -2.70
N PRO A 20 -3.83 -16.43 -3.52
CA PRO A 20 -4.50 -15.15 -3.50
C PRO A 20 -5.38 -14.98 -2.27
N GLY A 21 -5.32 -13.80 -1.67
CA GLY A 21 -6.35 -13.36 -0.74
C GLY A 21 -7.62 -12.93 -1.49
N PRO A 22 -8.68 -12.55 -0.76
CA PRO A 22 -9.85 -11.91 -1.36
C PRO A 22 -9.44 -10.72 -2.24
N LYS A 23 -10.11 -10.51 -3.37
CA LYS A 23 -9.90 -9.32 -4.21
C LYS A 23 -10.13 -8.05 -3.38
N LEU A 24 -9.27 -7.06 -3.56
CA LEU A 24 -9.26 -5.81 -2.83
C LEU A 24 -9.09 -4.63 -3.78
N GLU A 25 -9.97 -3.64 -3.67
CA GLU A 25 -9.83 -2.34 -4.30
C GLU A 25 -9.64 -1.25 -3.23
N VAL A 26 -8.52 -0.52 -3.32
CA VAL A 26 -8.23 0.64 -2.48
C VAL A 26 -8.30 1.89 -3.33
N ARG A 27 -9.10 2.86 -2.89
CA ARG A 27 -9.20 4.17 -3.53
C ARG A 27 -8.78 5.26 -2.58
N GLY A 28 -8.20 6.33 -3.08
CA GLY A 28 -7.89 7.46 -2.23
C GLY A 28 -7.39 8.66 -2.98
N THR A 29 -7.16 9.73 -2.22
CA THR A 29 -6.55 10.96 -2.70
C THR A 29 -5.27 11.22 -1.92
N VAL A 30 -4.21 11.57 -2.63
CA VAL A 30 -2.99 12.13 -2.04
C VAL A 30 -3.15 13.64 -1.97
N THR A 31 -2.97 14.22 -0.77
CA THR A 31 -2.90 15.67 -0.57
C THR A 31 -1.47 16.12 -0.29
N LYS A 32 -1.17 17.39 -0.56
CA LYS A 32 0.08 18.04 -0.13
C LYS A 32 0.16 18.11 1.40
N ALA A 33 1.28 18.64 1.91
CA ALA A 33 1.56 18.77 3.34
C ALA A 33 0.54 19.66 4.11
N ASP A 34 -0.26 20.46 3.40
CA ASP A 34 -1.39 21.21 3.98
C ASP A 34 -2.60 20.32 4.34
N GLY A 35 -2.64 19.07 3.84
CA GLY A 35 -3.75 18.14 4.05
C GLY A 35 -5.02 18.46 3.26
N LYS A 36 -4.98 19.43 2.33
CA LYS A 36 -6.15 19.94 1.61
C LYS A 36 -5.95 19.95 0.10
N THR A 37 -4.79 20.42 -0.35
CA THR A 37 -4.52 20.57 -1.79
C THR A 37 -4.22 19.20 -2.39
N PRO A 38 -4.92 18.76 -3.45
CA PRO A 38 -4.59 17.53 -4.14
C PRO A 38 -3.16 17.52 -4.69
N ALA A 39 -2.47 16.39 -4.55
CA ALA A 39 -1.10 16.20 -5.02
C ALA A 39 -1.10 15.42 -6.34
N SER A 40 -1.11 16.14 -7.45
CA SER A 40 -1.02 15.58 -8.80
C SER A 40 0.38 15.06 -9.13
N GLY A 41 0.46 13.97 -9.90
CA GLY A 41 1.70 13.45 -10.46
C GLY A 41 2.63 12.76 -9.46
N VAL A 42 2.18 12.54 -8.23
CA VAL A 42 2.93 11.78 -7.22
C VAL A 42 2.98 10.33 -7.67
N THR A 43 4.18 9.79 -7.75
CA THR A 43 4.33 8.36 -8.04
C THR A 43 4.30 7.59 -6.72
N ILE A 44 3.50 6.54 -6.65
CA ILE A 44 3.36 5.70 -5.46
C ILE A 44 3.78 4.29 -5.83
N TYR A 45 4.68 3.72 -5.02
CA TYR A 45 5.06 2.32 -5.06
C TYR A 45 4.34 1.57 -3.95
N PHE A 46 3.59 0.53 -4.32
CA PHE A 46 2.95 -0.39 -3.38
C PHE A 46 3.63 -1.74 -3.40
N HIS A 47 3.70 -2.40 -2.24
CA HIS A 47 3.98 -3.84 -2.15
C HIS A 47 3.37 -4.45 -0.89
N HIS A 48 3.05 -5.75 -0.93
CA HIS A 48 2.48 -6.49 0.20
C HIS A 48 2.65 -8.01 0.06
N THR A 49 2.19 -8.75 1.07
CA THR A 49 2.22 -10.21 1.13
C THR A 49 0.97 -10.88 0.52
N ASP A 50 1.05 -12.19 0.29
CA ASP A 50 -0.08 -13.02 -0.12
C ASP A 50 -1.00 -13.41 1.07
N ALA A 51 -1.97 -14.31 0.82
CA ALA A 51 -2.89 -14.80 1.85
C ALA A 51 -2.23 -15.65 2.95
N ARG A 52 -0.93 -15.98 2.82
CA ARG A 52 -0.14 -16.68 3.83
C ARG A 52 0.77 -15.73 4.61
N GLY A 53 0.76 -14.44 4.29
CA GLY A 53 1.62 -13.46 4.93
C GLY A 53 3.05 -13.48 4.40
N LEU A 54 3.28 -14.07 3.22
CA LEU A 54 4.60 -14.17 2.60
C LEU A 54 4.67 -13.30 1.34
N TYR A 55 5.83 -12.70 1.08
CA TYR A 55 6.10 -12.05 -0.20
C TYR A 55 6.28 -13.11 -1.29
N PRO A 56 5.40 -13.19 -2.31
CA PRO A 56 5.51 -14.24 -3.31
C PRO A 56 6.77 -14.03 -4.15
N PRO A 57 7.67 -15.01 -4.24
CA PRO A 57 8.84 -14.88 -5.10
C PRO A 57 8.41 -14.84 -6.57
N GLY A 58 9.15 -14.12 -7.40
CA GLY A 58 9.08 -14.30 -8.85
C GLY A 58 9.76 -15.60 -9.28
N GLU A 59 9.52 -16.07 -10.51
CA GLU A 59 10.16 -17.28 -11.06
C GLU A 59 11.69 -17.16 -11.15
N SER A 60 12.21 -15.95 -11.34
CA SER A 60 13.64 -15.63 -11.31
C SER A 60 13.83 -14.24 -10.70
N PRO A 61 13.75 -14.12 -9.37
CA PRO A 61 13.61 -12.82 -8.73
C PRO A 61 14.93 -12.04 -8.81
N SER A 62 14.86 -10.87 -9.44
CA SER A 62 15.97 -9.91 -9.54
C SER A 62 15.56 -8.55 -8.98
N GLY A 63 16.56 -7.75 -8.60
CA GLY A 63 16.36 -6.42 -8.03
C GLY A 63 15.43 -6.44 -6.81
N TRP A 64 14.47 -5.52 -6.80
CA TRP A 64 13.50 -5.39 -5.70
C TRP A 64 12.49 -6.54 -5.63
N THR A 65 12.28 -7.34 -6.69
CA THR A 65 11.40 -8.54 -6.64
C THR A 65 11.92 -9.55 -5.61
N ARG A 66 13.23 -9.60 -5.42
CA ARG A 66 13.87 -10.49 -4.42
C ARG A 66 13.41 -10.20 -2.99
N TRP A 67 13.14 -8.93 -2.69
CA TRP A 67 12.82 -8.48 -1.34
C TRP A 67 11.33 -8.20 -1.15
N HIS A 68 10.67 -7.67 -2.17
CA HIS A 68 9.27 -7.20 -2.09
C HIS A 68 8.29 -8.11 -2.85
N GLY A 69 8.77 -9.22 -3.42
CA GLY A 69 7.94 -10.19 -4.14
C GLY A 69 7.32 -9.67 -5.43
N THR A 70 6.31 -10.38 -5.92
CA THR A 70 5.58 -10.04 -7.17
C THR A 70 4.34 -9.17 -6.93
N LEU A 71 3.82 -9.11 -5.71
CA LEU A 71 2.68 -8.28 -5.33
C LEU A 71 3.10 -6.84 -5.09
N ARG A 72 3.57 -6.20 -6.16
CA ARG A 72 4.14 -4.86 -6.13
C ARG A 72 3.86 -4.12 -7.43
N GLY A 73 3.89 -2.79 -7.36
CA GLY A 73 3.78 -1.99 -8.57
C GLY A 73 3.77 -0.50 -8.30
N TRP A 74 3.72 0.27 -9.38
CA TRP A 74 3.75 1.72 -9.34
C TRP A 74 2.49 2.29 -9.99
N LEU A 75 1.97 3.36 -9.42
CA LEU A 75 1.00 4.24 -10.06
C LEU A 75 1.44 5.69 -9.97
N LYS A 76 0.78 6.55 -10.72
CA LYS A 76 0.98 8.00 -10.66
C LYS A 76 -0.36 8.70 -10.48
N THR A 77 -0.50 9.51 -9.44
CA THR A 77 -1.76 10.18 -9.12
C THR A 77 -2.22 11.08 -10.27
N ASN A 78 -3.53 11.16 -10.47
CA ASN A 78 -4.11 12.02 -11.51
C ASN A 78 -4.10 13.51 -11.09
N ALA A 79 -4.67 14.39 -11.92
CA ALA A 79 -4.74 15.83 -11.67
C ALA A 79 -5.44 16.19 -10.35
N GLN A 80 -6.34 15.33 -9.87
CA GLN A 80 -7.08 15.47 -8.62
C GLN A 80 -6.41 14.72 -7.46
N GLY A 81 -5.16 14.28 -7.62
CA GLY A 81 -4.40 13.54 -6.62
C GLY A 81 -4.93 12.13 -6.34
N GLN A 82 -5.87 11.63 -7.15
CA GLN A 82 -6.54 10.36 -6.90
C GLN A 82 -5.68 9.18 -7.34
N TYR A 83 -5.90 8.03 -6.69
CA TYR A 83 -5.34 6.75 -7.07
C TYR A 83 -6.33 5.60 -6.84
N VAL A 84 -6.12 4.49 -7.55
CA VAL A 84 -6.83 3.23 -7.39
C VAL A 84 -5.81 2.09 -7.42
N LEU A 85 -5.79 1.28 -6.38
CA LEU A 85 -5.03 0.03 -6.31
C LEU A 85 -6.02 -1.15 -6.35
N ARG A 86 -5.88 -2.03 -7.33
CA ARG A 86 -6.60 -3.30 -7.42
C ARG A 86 -5.60 -4.44 -7.21
N THR A 87 -5.83 -5.23 -6.17
CA THR A 87 -4.93 -6.31 -5.75
C THR A 87 -5.72 -7.37 -4.97
N THR A 88 -5.03 -8.21 -4.19
CA THR A 88 -5.62 -9.11 -3.20
C THR A 88 -5.28 -8.65 -1.78
N ARG A 89 -6.20 -8.88 -0.83
CA ARG A 89 -5.97 -8.58 0.59
C ARG A 89 -4.80 -9.41 1.14
N PRO A 90 -3.76 -8.78 1.74
CA PRO A 90 -2.67 -9.49 2.39
C PRO A 90 -3.13 -10.14 3.70
N ALA A 91 -2.37 -11.13 4.17
CA ALA A 91 -2.49 -11.67 5.51
C ALA A 91 -1.37 -11.13 6.44
N PRO A 92 -1.56 -11.18 7.77
CA PRO A 92 -0.50 -10.92 8.74
C PRO A 92 0.74 -11.78 8.49
N TYR A 93 1.91 -11.32 8.90
CA TYR A 93 3.12 -12.12 8.79
C TYR A 93 3.00 -13.41 9.61
N PRO A 94 3.59 -14.54 9.15
CA PRO A 94 3.65 -15.76 9.94
C PRO A 94 4.22 -15.49 11.33
N GLY A 95 3.59 -16.07 12.36
CA GLY A 95 3.93 -15.83 13.75
C GLY A 95 3.28 -14.60 14.37
N GLY A 96 2.45 -13.84 13.63
CA GLY A 96 1.63 -12.76 14.17
C GLY A 96 2.43 -11.55 14.64
N THR A 97 3.60 -11.32 14.05
CA THR A 97 4.51 -10.23 14.43
C THR A 97 4.13 -8.90 13.81
N GLU A 98 3.48 -8.91 12.63
CA GLU A 98 2.97 -7.75 11.94
C GLU A 98 1.52 -7.98 11.48
N PRO A 99 0.61 -6.98 11.64
CA PRO A 99 -0.77 -7.03 11.12
C PRO A 99 -0.79 -7.20 9.60
N ALA A 100 -1.95 -7.51 9.01
CA ALA A 100 -2.10 -7.39 7.57
C ALA A 100 -1.87 -5.92 7.14
N HIS A 101 -1.04 -5.68 6.13
CA HIS A 101 -0.71 -4.32 5.70
C HIS A 101 -0.28 -4.24 4.24
N ILE A 102 -0.41 -3.04 3.66
CA ILE A 102 0.16 -2.70 2.35
C ILE A 102 1.16 -1.57 2.54
N HIS A 103 2.41 -1.79 2.13
CA HIS A 103 3.42 -0.75 2.15
C HIS A 103 3.24 0.25 1.03
N ALA A 104 3.53 1.53 1.30
CA ALA A 104 3.40 2.62 0.34
C ALA A 104 4.58 3.61 0.42
N TYR A 105 5.20 3.88 -0.72
CA TYR A 105 6.31 4.83 -0.84
C TYR A 105 5.98 5.86 -1.90
N GLY A 106 6.19 7.13 -1.59
CA GLY A 106 5.92 8.24 -2.49
C GLY A 106 7.18 8.81 -3.13
N LEU A 107 7.03 9.34 -4.35
CA LEU A 107 7.99 10.23 -4.98
C LEU A 107 7.23 11.43 -5.55
N ALA A 108 7.59 12.63 -5.08
CA ALA A 108 7.02 13.87 -5.58
C ALA A 108 7.44 14.12 -7.05
N PRO A 109 6.60 14.79 -7.86
CA PRO A 109 6.96 15.17 -9.23
C PRO A 109 8.31 15.88 -9.29
N GLY A 110 9.22 15.40 -10.15
CA GLY A 110 10.56 15.99 -10.33
C GLY A 110 11.57 15.69 -9.21
N SER A 111 11.16 15.06 -8.11
CA SER A 111 12.08 14.67 -7.03
C SER A 111 12.90 13.45 -7.41
N ARG A 112 14.13 13.38 -6.87
CA ARG A 112 14.96 12.16 -6.86
C ARG A 112 14.95 11.44 -5.50
N THR A 113 14.37 12.08 -4.49
CA THR A 113 14.31 11.58 -3.12
C THR A 113 12.88 11.15 -2.81
N GLY A 114 12.71 9.86 -2.49
CA GLY A 114 11.44 9.29 -2.08
C GLY A 114 11.14 9.54 -0.61
N PHE A 115 9.91 9.24 -0.20
CA PHE A 115 9.44 9.31 1.17
C PHE A 115 8.49 8.16 1.48
N PHE A 116 8.26 7.92 2.77
CA PHE A 116 7.36 6.88 3.26
C PHE A 116 5.97 7.47 3.47
N PHE A 117 4.95 6.74 3.05
CA PHE A 117 3.62 6.93 3.60
C PHE A 117 3.43 5.96 4.78
N PRO A 118 2.51 6.25 5.72
CA PRO A 118 2.04 5.22 6.64
C PRO A 118 1.52 4.02 5.86
N ASP A 119 1.79 2.81 6.36
CA ASP A 119 1.24 1.59 5.77
C ASP A 119 -0.31 1.63 5.77
N ILE A 120 -0.91 0.98 4.80
CA ILE A 120 -2.36 0.76 4.81
C ILE A 120 -2.63 -0.45 5.70
N LEU A 121 -3.00 -0.18 6.96
CA LEU A 121 -3.53 -1.19 7.87
C LEU A 121 -5.02 -1.43 7.61
N PHE A 122 -5.58 -2.49 8.19
CA PHE A 122 -7.00 -2.80 8.09
C PHE A 122 -7.68 -2.66 9.44
N GLU A 123 -8.77 -1.87 9.49
CA GLU A 123 -9.53 -1.65 10.71
C GLU A 123 -10.01 -2.99 11.30
N GLY A 124 -9.84 -3.16 12.61
CA GLY A 124 -10.24 -4.35 13.35
C GLY A 124 -9.25 -5.53 13.28
N ASP A 125 -8.06 -5.37 12.71
CA ASP A 125 -7.01 -6.39 12.80
C ASP A 125 -6.55 -6.54 14.28
N PRO A 126 -6.62 -7.75 14.86
CA PRO A 126 -6.33 -7.96 16.28
C PRO A 126 -4.87 -7.69 16.67
N LEU A 127 -3.95 -7.63 15.70
CA LEU A 127 -2.55 -7.29 15.94
C LEU A 127 -2.34 -5.77 16.05
N ILE A 128 -3.33 -4.95 15.66
CA ILE A 128 -3.31 -3.50 15.86
C ILE A 128 -3.74 -3.21 17.30
N ASN A 129 -2.79 -3.35 18.21
CA ASN A 129 -2.98 -3.14 19.65
C ASN A 129 -1.90 -2.20 20.22
N ARG A 130 -1.95 -1.95 21.53
CA ARG A 130 -1.00 -1.06 22.21
C ARG A 130 0.46 -1.46 21.98
N ALA A 131 0.79 -2.75 22.03
CA ALA A 131 2.17 -3.22 21.86
C ALA A 131 2.68 -2.96 20.42
N TYR A 132 1.83 -3.13 19.42
CA TYR A 132 2.14 -2.74 18.04
C TYR A 132 2.45 -1.24 17.95
N TRP A 133 1.58 -0.38 18.49
CA TRP A 133 1.77 1.06 18.46
C TRP A 133 2.99 1.55 19.25
N ASP A 134 3.25 0.97 20.42
CA ASP A 134 4.45 1.27 21.22
C ASP A 134 5.74 0.89 20.45
N ARG A 135 5.70 -0.16 19.62
CA ARG A 135 6.83 -0.59 18.79
C ARG A 135 7.06 0.34 17.61
N VAL A 136 6.04 0.60 16.79
CA VAL A 136 6.18 1.45 15.60
C VAL A 136 6.34 2.95 15.94
N GLY A 137 5.85 3.36 17.12
CA GLY A 137 6.03 4.70 17.66
C GLY A 137 7.48 5.07 17.94
N ARG A 138 8.34 4.10 18.25
CA ARG A 138 9.81 4.31 18.37
C ARG A 138 10.46 4.78 17.07
N PHE A 139 9.79 4.52 15.94
CA PHE A 139 10.21 4.96 14.61
C PHE A 139 9.38 6.15 14.09
N GLY A 140 8.61 6.80 14.96
CA GLY A 140 7.86 8.03 14.64
C GLY A 140 6.46 7.81 14.06
N THR A 141 5.97 6.57 13.98
CA THR A 141 4.60 6.28 13.52
C THR A 141 3.59 6.55 14.64
N ARG A 142 2.56 7.36 14.36
CA ARG A 142 1.47 7.60 15.32
C ARG A 142 0.34 6.59 15.12
N PRO A 143 -0.46 6.27 16.16
CA PRO A 143 -1.62 5.40 16.02
C PRO A 143 -2.68 5.93 15.04
N TYR A 144 -3.34 5.03 14.33
CA TYR A 144 -4.49 5.30 13.45
C TYR A 144 -5.36 4.03 13.30
N ASP A 145 -6.64 4.20 12.97
CA ASP A 145 -7.61 3.08 12.99
C ASP A 145 -7.43 2.04 11.88
N GLY A 146 -6.71 2.40 10.81
CA GLY A 146 -6.60 1.60 9.61
C GLY A 146 -7.78 1.80 8.67
N MET A 147 -7.71 1.18 7.50
CA MET A 147 -8.71 1.31 6.45
C MET A 147 -9.91 0.41 6.77
N ARG A 148 -11.10 1.02 6.81
CA ARG A 148 -12.36 0.28 6.82
C ARG A 148 -12.58 -0.43 5.49
N VAL A 149 -12.96 -1.70 5.56
CA VAL A 149 -13.25 -2.53 4.38
C VAL A 149 -14.71 -2.92 4.33
N ARG A 150 -15.32 -2.83 3.15
CA ARG A 150 -16.65 -3.35 2.84
C ARG A 150 -16.53 -4.49 1.83
N LYS A 151 -17.38 -5.50 1.94
CA LYS A 151 -17.46 -6.62 1.00
C LYS A 151 -18.73 -6.48 0.17
N ASP A 152 -18.59 -6.51 -1.15
CA ASP A 152 -19.74 -6.48 -2.05
C ASP A 152 -20.38 -7.88 -2.23
N ALA A 153 -21.49 -7.94 -2.96
CA ALA A 153 -22.21 -9.19 -3.24
C ALA A 153 -21.38 -10.23 -4.03
N LYS A 154 -20.34 -9.79 -4.75
CA LYS A 154 -19.41 -10.66 -5.48
C LYS A 154 -18.21 -11.06 -4.63
N GLY A 155 -18.18 -10.64 -3.37
CA GLY A 155 -17.12 -10.92 -2.41
C GLY A 155 -15.86 -10.08 -2.58
N VAL A 156 -15.90 -9.04 -3.41
CA VAL A 156 -14.79 -8.10 -3.58
C VAL A 156 -14.77 -7.14 -2.38
N LEU A 157 -13.59 -6.97 -1.80
CA LEU A 157 -13.32 -6.04 -0.73
C LEU A 157 -13.02 -4.66 -1.31
N SER A 158 -13.55 -3.61 -0.71
CA SER A 158 -13.22 -2.22 -1.07
C SER A 158 -13.06 -1.34 0.15
N GLY A 159 -12.14 -0.37 0.06
CA GLY A 159 -11.88 0.61 1.12
C GLY A 159 -11.36 1.93 0.57
N ARG A 160 -11.44 2.98 1.39
CA ARG A 160 -10.89 4.30 1.08
C ARG A 160 -9.72 4.62 2.01
N TRP A 161 -8.61 5.06 1.44
CA TRP A 161 -7.41 5.46 2.19
C TRP A 161 -6.75 6.70 1.57
N ASP A 162 -6.87 7.84 2.22
CA ASP A 162 -6.24 9.08 1.75
C ASP A 162 -4.84 9.22 2.34
N PHE A 163 -3.90 9.69 1.52
CA PHE A 163 -2.53 9.95 1.94
C PHE A 163 -2.26 11.44 2.05
N LYS A 164 -1.39 11.81 2.99
CA LYS A 164 -0.87 13.16 3.12
C LYS A 164 0.64 13.15 2.90
N MET A 165 1.13 13.97 1.99
CA MET A 165 2.57 14.14 1.79
C MET A 165 3.24 14.70 3.05
N PRO A 166 4.47 14.26 3.37
CA PRO A 166 5.25 14.87 4.44
C PRO A 166 5.57 16.34 4.12
N ARG A 167 5.95 17.10 5.15
CA ARG A 167 6.45 18.47 5.02
C ARG A 167 7.82 18.50 4.36
#